data_AF-A0A6I0VFH7-F1
#
_entry.id   AF-A0A6I0VFH7-F1
#
_cell.length_a   1.000
_cell.length_b   1.000
_cell.length_c   1.000
_cell.angle_alpha   90.00
_cell.angle_beta   90.00
_cell.angle_gamma   90.00
#
_symmetry.space_group_name_H-M   'P 1'
#
loop_
_entity.id
_entity.type
_entity.pdbx_description
1 polymer ?
#
loop_
_entity_poly.entity_id
_entity_poly.type
_entity_poly.pdbx_seq_one_letter_code
_entity_poly.pdbx_strand_id
1 'polypeptide(L)' 'MEQIPFIRRPKDWPFPIPEITAEAINDLVDAIKRGDRYLGSLYDELDGATREMDNLDQETLVRNYYLLEEWDRDDGR' A
#
# COMPACT_ATOMS: atom_id res chain seq x y z
N MET A 1 -15.05 -14.61 -12.63
CA MET A 1 -14.90 -13.44 -11.74
C MET A 1 -13.43 -13.35 -11.43
N GLU A 2 -12.74 -12.32 -11.91
CA GLU A 2 -11.40 -12.01 -11.43
C GLU A 2 -11.51 -11.81 -9.91
N GLN A 3 -10.81 -12.63 -9.13
CA GLN A 3 -10.69 -12.37 -7.70
C GLN A 3 -9.78 -11.16 -7.57
N ILE A 4 -10.30 -10.05 -7.07
CA ILE A 4 -9.46 -8.91 -6.71
C ILE A 4 -8.55 -9.40 -5.58
N PRO A 5 -7.22 -9.37 -5.73
CA PRO A 5 -6.30 -9.84 -4.70
C PRO A 5 -6.53 -9.08 -3.39
N PHE A 6 -6.33 -9.77 -2.26
CA PHE A 6 -6.44 -9.13 -0.95
C PHE A 6 -5.25 -8.20 -0.73
N ILE A 7 -5.49 -6.90 -0.85
CA ILE A 7 -4.53 -5.85 -0.53
C ILE A 7 -4.81 -5.36 0.89
N ARG A 8 -3.78 -5.39 1.76
CA ARG A 8 -3.88 -4.91 3.16
C ARG A 8 -4.40 -3.47 3.20
N ARG A 9 -5.17 -3.18 4.25
CA ARG A 9 -5.54 -1.84 4.72
C ARG A 9 -4.65 -1.44 5.89
N PRO A 10 -4.66 -0.16 6.32
CA PRO A 10 -3.86 0.28 7.46
C PRO A 10 -4.08 -0.56 8.73
N LYS A 11 -5.33 -0.95 8.99
CA LYS A 11 -5.72 -1.80 10.14
C LYS A 11 -5.22 -3.26 10.08
N ASP A 12 -4.78 -3.72 8.92
CA ASP A 12 -4.32 -5.11 8.73
C ASP A 12 -2.82 -5.27 9.04
N TRP A 13 -2.15 -4.16 9.39
CA TRP A 13 -0.78 -4.17 9.89
C TRP A 13 -0.72 -4.50 11.39
N PRO A 14 0.31 -5.24 11.85
CA PRO A 14 0.46 -5.59 13.27
C PRO A 14 1.03 -4.45 14.13
N PHE A 15 1.10 -3.23 13.58
CA PHE A 15 1.60 -2.02 14.22
C PHE A 15 0.79 -0.81 13.72
N PRO A 16 0.76 0.30 14.48
CA PRO A 16 0.04 1.49 14.06
C PRO A 16 0.68 2.10 12.80
N ILE A 17 -0.17 2.52 11.86
CA ILE A 17 0.23 3.29 10.69
C ILE A 17 -0.10 4.76 10.96
N PRO A 18 0.83 5.71 10.75
CA PRO A 18 0.56 7.14 10.87
C PRO A 18 -0.62 7.55 9.98
N GLU A 19 -1.41 8.53 10.42
CA GLU A 19 -2.65 8.95 9.74
C GLU A 19 -2.42 9.29 8.27
N ILE A 20 -1.41 10.10 7.97
CA ILE A 20 -1.04 10.48 6.60
C ILE A 20 -0.71 9.26 5.71
N THR A 21 0.04 8.30 6.24
CA THR A 21 0.34 7.05 5.52
C THR A 21 -0.90 6.18 5.38
N ALA A 22 -1.78 6.17 6.39
CA ALA A 22 -3.01 5.39 6.37
C ALA A 22 -4.01 5.90 5.32
N GLU A 23 -4.14 7.22 5.17
CA GLU A 23 -4.94 7.87 4.13
C GLU A 23 -4.41 7.52 2.75
N ALA A 24 -3.11 7.71 2.50
CA ALA A 24 -2.48 7.39 1.22
C ALA A 24 -2.64 5.90 0.83
N ILE A 25 -2.51 4.97 1.79
CA ILE A 25 -2.78 3.54 1.56
C ILE A 25 -4.24 3.33 1.15
N ASN A 26 -5.20 3.95 1.85
CA ASN A 26 -6.61 3.75 1.55
C ASN A 26 -6.98 4.25 0.15
N ASP A 27 -6.48 5.41 -0.23
CA ASP A 27 -6.73 6.01 -1.55
C ASP A 27 -6.13 5.16 -2.67
N LEU A 28 -4.89 4.68 -2.51
CA LEU A 28 -4.26 3.76 -3.45
C LEU A 28 -5.06 2.46 -3.58
N VAL A 29 -5.40 1.82 -2.46
CA VAL A 29 -6.14 0.54 -2.47
C VAL A 29 -7.54 0.71 -3.06
N ASP A 30 -8.21 1.82 -2.80
CA ASP A 30 -9.53 2.11 -3.38
C ASP A 30 -9.44 2.31 -4.90
N ALA A 31 -8.43 3.04 -5.38
CA ALA A 31 -8.20 3.24 -6.80
C ALA A 31 -7.87 1.92 -7.52
N ILE A 32 -7.01 1.07 -6.94
CA ILE A 32 -6.71 -0.27 -7.48
C ILE A 32 -7.99 -1.11 -7.58
N LYS A 33 -8.77 -1.18 -6.49
CA LYS A 33 -10.02 -1.96 -6.46
C LYS A 33 -11.08 -1.47 -7.44
N ARG A 34 -11.06 -0.18 -7.75
CA ARG A 34 -11.96 0.45 -8.72
C ARG A 34 -11.49 0.25 -10.16
N GLY A 35 -10.27 -0.24 -10.37
CA GLY A 35 -9.67 -0.48 -11.69
C GLY A 35 -9.18 0.80 -12.36
N ASP A 36 -8.78 1.79 -11.57
CA ASP A 36 -8.29 3.06 -12.08
C ASP A 36 -6.99 2.86 -12.89
N ARG A 37 -6.89 3.55 -14.03
CA ARG A 37 -5.74 3.43 -14.95
C ARG A 37 -4.54 4.30 -14.58
N TYR A 38 -4.73 5.32 -13.74
CA TYR A 38 -3.72 6.33 -13.43
C TYR A 38 -3.42 6.34 -11.93
N LEU A 39 -2.51 5.46 -11.51
CA LEU A 39 -2.12 5.31 -10.10
C LEU A 39 -0.80 5.99 -9.74
N GLY A 40 -0.05 6.51 -10.72
CA GLY A 40 1.31 7.03 -10.51
C GLY A 40 1.41 8.09 -9.42
N SER A 41 0.47 9.05 -9.38
CA SER A 41 0.46 10.07 -8.32
C SER A 41 0.16 9.50 -6.93
N LEU A 42 -0.66 8.45 -6.84
CA LEU A 42 -0.98 7.78 -5.57
C LEU A 42 0.22 6.97 -5.07
N TYR A 43 1.00 6.38 -5.99
CA TYR A 43 2.27 5.75 -5.64
C TYR A 43 3.30 6.76 -5.14
N ASP A 44 3.45 7.91 -5.80
CA ASP A 44 4.36 8.98 -5.36
C ASP A 44 3.93 9.59 -4.02
N GLU A 45 2.62 9.76 -3.80
CA GLU A 45 2.06 10.23 -2.54
C GLU A 45 2.32 9.24 -1.40
N LEU A 46 2.07 7.95 -1.64
CA LEU A 46 2.37 6.90 -0.67
C LEU A 46 3.88 6.84 -0.37
N ASP A 47 4.73 6.96 -1.38
CA ASP A 47 6.20 7.02 -1.24
C ASP A 47 6.67 8.14 -0.29
N GLY A 48 6.05 9.31 -0.41
CA GLY A 48 6.28 10.44 0.48
C GLY A 48 5.72 10.18 1.87
N ALA A 49 4.48 9.70 1.97
CA ALA A 49 3.77 9.51 3.24
C ALA A 49 4.40 8.43 4.12
N THR A 50 5.07 7.40 3.55
CA THR A 50 5.78 6.40 4.37
C THR A 50 6.98 6.99 5.10
N ARG A 51 7.56 8.12 4.65
CA ARG A 51 8.70 8.77 5.32
C ARG A 51 8.34 9.38 6.68
N GLU A 52 7.06 9.54 6.98
CA GLU A 52 6.56 9.98 8.29
C GLU A 52 6.49 8.82 9.31
N MET A 53 6.88 7.61 8.92
CA MET A 53 6.99 6.48 9.84
C MET A 53 8.31 6.52 10.60
N ASP A 54 8.24 6.56 11.93
CA ASP A 54 9.43 6.65 12.79
C ASP A 54 10.33 5.41 12.78
N ASN A 55 9.78 4.25 12.40
CA ASN A 55 10.48 2.98 12.41
C ASN A 55 10.83 2.56 10.98
N LEU A 56 12.13 2.59 10.63
CA LEU A 56 12.63 2.28 9.30
C LEU A 56 12.32 0.86 8.81
N ASP A 57 12.28 -0.13 9.72
CA ASP A 57 11.94 -1.51 9.34
C ASP A 57 10.45 -1.60 8.97
N GLN A 58 9.58 -0.91 9.74
CA GLN A 58 8.15 -0.81 9.43
C GLN A 58 7.91 -0.01 8.15
N GLU A 59 8.60 1.12 7.98
CA GLU A 59 8.57 1.93 6.75
C GLU A 59 8.91 1.05 5.55
N THR A 60 10.07 0.39 5.58
CA THR A 60 10.56 -0.44 4.47
C THR A 60 9.54 -1.53 4.14
N LEU A 61 8.98 -2.17 5.17
CA LEU A 61 8.02 -3.25 5.01
C LEU A 61 6.71 -2.77 4.39
N VAL A 62 6.16 -1.64 4.85
CA VAL A 62 4.94 -1.03 4.28
C VAL A 62 5.19 -0.56 2.86
N ARG A 63 6.27 0.20 2.66
CA ARG A 63 6.68 0.76 1.37
C ARG A 63 6.87 -0.33 0.33
N ASN A 64 7.62 -1.38 0.63
CA ASN A 64 7.86 -2.47 -0.32
C ASN A 64 6.56 -3.18 -0.68
N TYR A 65 5.73 -3.50 0.31
CA TYR A 65 4.46 -4.20 0.09
C TYR A 65 3.60 -3.52 -0.97
N TYR A 66 3.45 -2.18 -0.92
CA TYR A 66 2.66 -1.44 -1.89
C TYR A 66 3.43 -1.02 -3.14
N LEU A 67 4.60 -0.38 -3.01
CA LEU A 67 5.33 0.22 -4.14
C LEU A 67 6.01 -0.80 -5.05
N LEU A 68 6.29 -2.00 -4.53
CA LEU A 68 6.81 -3.11 -5.32
C LEU A 68 5.74 -4.18 -5.61
N GLU A 69 4.48 -3.85 -5.32
CA GLU A 69 3.30 -4.66 -5.56
C GLU A 69 3.46 -6.11 -5.04
N GLU A 70 4.03 -6.28 -3.84
CA GLU A 70 4.26 -7.62 -3.27
C GLU A 70 2.96 -8.37 -2.97
N TRP A 71 1.85 -7.64 -2.88
CA TRP A 71 0.50 -8.21 -2.78
C TRP A 71 0.04 -8.91 -4.06
N ASP A 72 0.63 -8.58 -5.21
CA ASP A 72 0.33 -9.17 -6.53
C ASP A 72 1.45 -10.09 -7.03
N ARG A 73 2.52 -10.26 -6.24
CA ARG A 73 3.57 -11.19 -6.59
C ARG A 73 3.00 -12.60 -6.56
N ASP A 74 2.86 -13.16 -7.76
CA ASP A 74 2.64 -14.57 -8.00
C ASP A 74 3.96 -15.32 -7.65
N ASP A 75 4.27 -15.42 -6.36
CA ASP A 75 5.31 -16.31 -5.86
C ASP A 75 4.81 -17.74 -6.09
N GLY A 76 5.05 -18.21 -7.32
CA GLY A 76 4.46 -19.39 -7.94
C GLY A 76 4.06 -20.51 -6.98
N ARG A 77 2.75 -20.77 -6.93
CA ARG A 77 2.16 -21.94 -6.28
C ARG A 77 1.64 -22.93 -7.31
#